data_AF-F7NJF6-F1
#
_entry.id   AF-F7NJF6-F1
#
_cell.length_a   1.000
_cell.length_b   1.000
_cell.length_c   1.000
_cell.angle_alpha   90.00
_cell.angle_beta   90.00
_cell.angle_gamma   90.00
#
_symmetry.space_group_name_H-M   'P 1'
#
loop_
_entity.id
_entity.type
_entity.pdbx_description
1 polymer ?
#
loop_
_entity_poly.entity_id
_entity_poly.type
_entity_poly.pdbx_seq_one_letter_code
_entity_poly.pdbx_strand_id
1 'polypeptide(L)' 'MISDTSKKWIEAGIVLGEDPKAKVLCPECAKSELEVQDIRSEFEPELIERIIRCPVCGKYNALRMRRPLKDT' A
#
# COMPACT_ATOMS: atom_id res chain seq x y z
N MET A 1 8.91 -19.02 9.18
CA MET A 1 7.47 -19.13 8.88
C MET A 1 6.90 -17.71 8.88
N ILE A 2 6.23 -17.29 7.79
CA ILE A 2 5.56 -15.97 7.74
C ILE A 2 4.23 -16.08 8.49
N SER A 3 3.91 -15.09 9.33
CA SER A 3 2.65 -15.05 10.08
C SER A 3 1.45 -14.84 9.14
N ASP A 4 0.26 -15.29 9.56
CA ASP A 4 -0.94 -15.08 8.75
C ASP A 4 -1.28 -13.59 8.58
N THR A 5 -1.00 -12.77 9.60
CA THR A 5 -1.13 -11.32 9.50
C THR A 5 -0.22 -10.73 8.43
N SER A 6 1.03 -11.19 8.34
CA SER A 6 1.95 -10.75 7.29
C SER A 6 1.49 -11.18 5.90
N LYS A 7 0.90 -12.37 5.74
CA LYS A 7 0.29 -12.79 4.45
C LYS A 7 -0.85 -11.86 4.04
N LYS A 8 -1.74 -11.51 4.97
CA LYS A 8 -2.83 -10.56 4.71
C LYS A 8 -2.33 -9.16 4.34
N TRP A 9 -1.22 -8.70 4.93
CA TRP A 9 -0.60 -7.44 4.50
C TRP A 9 0.01 -7.50 3.10
N ILE A 10 0.54 -8.66 2.70
CA ILE A 10 1.00 -8.88 1.32
C ILE A 10 -0.19 -8.84 0.36
N GLU A 11 -1.28 -9.54 0.67
CA GLU A 11 -2.51 -9.52 -0.14
C GLU A 11 -3.10 -8.10 -0.24
N ALA A 12 -3.17 -7.38 0.87
CA ALA A 12 -3.59 -5.97 0.89
C ALA A 12 -2.69 -5.10 0.00
N GLY A 13 -1.37 -5.33 0.05
CA GLY A 13 -0.40 -4.63 -0.79
C GLY A 13 -0.58 -4.92 -2.28
N ILE A 14 -0.90 -6.15 -2.67
CA ILE A 14 -1.16 -6.51 -4.08
C ILE A 14 -2.42 -5.76 -4.57
N VAL A 15 -3.53 -5.88 -3.84
CA VAL A 15 -4.80 -5.23 -4.21
C VAL A 15 -4.65 -3.71 -4.31
N LEU A 16 -4.04 -3.09 -3.29
CA LEU A 16 -3.86 -1.65 -3.26
C LEU A 16 -2.73 -1.16 -4.18
N GLY A 17 -1.84 -2.03 -4.62
CA GLY A 17 -0.85 -1.74 -5.66
C GLY A 17 -1.50 -1.58 -7.04
N GLU A 18 -2.43 -2.49 -7.37
CA GLU A 18 -3.20 -2.46 -8.62
C GLU A 18 -4.24 -1.34 -8.62
N ASP A 19 -5.03 -1.20 -7.55
CA ASP A 19 -6.04 -0.16 -7.39
C ASP A 19 -5.93 0.55 -6.03
N PRO A 20 -5.37 1.78 -5.97
CA PRO A 20 -5.27 2.54 -4.72
C PRO A 20 -6.61 2.95 -4.11
N LYS A 21 -7.73 2.82 -4.85
CA LYS A 21 -9.08 3.12 -4.35
C LYS A 21 -9.81 1.89 -3.84
N ALA A 22 -9.21 0.70 -3.95
CA ALA A 22 -9.81 -0.52 -3.45
C ALA A 22 -10.01 -0.45 -1.93
N LYS A 23 -11.10 -1.05 -1.46
CA LYS A 23 -11.45 -1.07 -0.04
C LYS A 23 -10.88 -2.31 0.62
N VAL A 24 -9.86 -2.13 1.45
CA VAL A 24 -9.20 -3.22 2.17
C VAL A 24 -9.24 -2.95 3.66
N LEU A 25 -9.85 -3.85 4.43
CA LEU A 25 -9.87 -3.77 5.89
C LEU A 25 -8.48 -4.01 6.47
N CYS A 26 -8.16 -3.32 7.55
CA CYS A 26 -6.90 -3.50 8.25
C CYS A 26 -6.67 -4.96 8.68
N PRO A 27 -5.58 -5.61 8.24
CA PRO A 27 -5.26 -7.00 8.60
C PRO A 27 -5.07 -7.26 10.09
N GLU A 28 -4.79 -6.21 10.86
CA GLU A 28 -4.45 -6.26 12.28
C GLU A 28 -5.69 -6.12 13.16
N CYS A 29 -6.46 -5.05 12.98
CA CYS A 29 -7.57 -4.72 13.87
C CYS A 29 -8.96 -4.89 13.24
N ALA A 30 -9.05 -4.99 11.91
CA ALA A 30 -10.30 -5.07 11.15
C ALA A 30 -11.32 -3.93 11.41
N LYS A 31 -10.93 -2.83 12.07
CA LYS A 31 -11.83 -1.73 12.48
C LYS A 31 -12.05 -0.64 11.43
N SER A 32 -11.17 -0.57 10.43
CA SER A 32 -11.22 0.46 9.39
C SER A 32 -10.62 -0.06 8.10
N GLU A 33 -11.06 0.52 6.99
CA GLU A 33 -10.35 0.45 5.71
C GLU A 33 -8.96 1.12 5.85
N LEU A 34 -8.01 0.65 5.06
CA LEU A 34 -6.67 1.21 4.96
C LEU A 34 -6.68 2.51 4.15
N GLU A 35 -5.93 3.50 4.61
CA GLU A 35 -5.65 4.75 3.89
C GLU A 35 -4.40 4.57 3.02
N VAL A 36 -4.42 5.18 1.84
CA VAL A 36 -3.33 5.10 0.85
C VAL A 36 -2.78 6.50 0.58
N GLN A 37 -1.45 6.64 0.63
CA GLN A 37 -0.74 7.85 0.27
C GLN A 37 0.43 7.53 -0.67
N ASP A 38 0.46 8.18 -1.82
CA ASP A 38 1.57 8.05 -2.77
C ASP A 38 2.57 9.20 -2.59
N ILE A 39 3.83 8.84 -2.42
CA ILE A 39 4.98 9.75 -2.40
C ILE A 39 5.80 9.49 -3.67
N ARG A 40 6.09 10.54 -4.42
CA ARG A 40 6.93 10.46 -5.62
C ARG A 40 8.37 10.75 -5.25
N SER A 41 9.31 10.00 -5.81
CA SER A 41 10.74 10.32 -5.68
C SER A 41 11.06 11.59 -6.48
N GLU A 42 11.80 12.51 -5.88
CA GLU A 42 12.31 13.71 -6.55
C GLU A 42 13.41 13.38 -7.57
N PHE A 43 14.16 12.30 -7.36
CA PHE A 43 15.32 11.91 -8.16
C PHE A 43 15.00 10.84 -9.21
N GLU A 44 13.96 10.03 -8.97
CA GLU A 44 13.51 8.94 -9.86
C GLU A 44 12.00 9.12 -10.11
N PRO A 45 11.56 10.00 -11.02
CA PRO A 45 10.15 10.36 -11.22
C PRO A 45 9.23 9.19 -11.57
N GLU A 46 9.80 8.09 -12.06
CA GLU A 46 9.10 6.84 -12.33
C GLU A 46 8.80 6.04 -11.07
N LEU A 47 9.48 6.33 -9.95
CA LEU A 47 9.28 5.65 -8.68
C LEU A 47 8.24 6.33 -7.80
N ILE A 48 7.36 5.48 -7.27
CA ILE A 48 6.33 5.84 -6.31
C ILE A 48 6.50 4.94 -5.09
N GLU A 49 6.54 5.56 -3.91
CA GLU A 49 6.33 4.88 -2.64
C GLU A 49 4.87 5.05 -2.22
N ARG A 50 4.14 3.94 -2.14
CA ARG A 50 2.75 3.90 -1.67
C ARG A 50 2.73 3.47 -0.22
N ILE A 51 2.44 4.40 0.67
CA ILE A 51 2.22 4.13 2.09
C ILE A 51 0.77 3.70 2.29
N ILE A 52 0.57 2.59 2.99
CA ILE A 52 -0.72 2.02 3.31
C ILE A 52 -0.82 1.97 4.84
N ARG A 53 -1.79 2.66 5.44
CA ARG A 53 -1.87 2.82 6.90
C ARG A 53 -3.28 2.58 7.41
N CYS A 54 -3.38 1.96 8.58
CA CYS A 54 -4.63 1.93 9.34
C CYS A 54 -4.74 3.18 10.23
N PRO A 55 -5.81 4.00 10.08
CA PRO A 55 -5.99 5.19 10.91
C PRO A 55 -6.32 4.86 12.38
N VAL A 56 -6.80 3.64 12.65
CA VAL A 56 -7.23 3.23 14.00
C VAL A 56 -6.09 2.63 14.83
N CYS A 57 -5.33 1.68 14.28
CA CYS A 57 -4.25 1.02 15.03
C CYS A 57 -2.84 1.52 14.68
N GLY A 58 -2.72 2.39 13.67
CA GLY A 58 -1.45 3.00 13.26
C GLY A 58 -0.48 2.08 12.52
N LYS A 59 -0.77 0.77 12.43
CA LYS A 59 0.04 -0.17 11.63
C LYS A 59 0.00 0.23 10.16
N TYR A 60 1.15 0.07 9.51
CA TYR A 60 1.33 0.48 8.13
C TYR A 60 2.25 -0.49 7.39
N ASN A 61 2.17 -0.45 6.08
CA ASN A 61 3.10 -1.06 5.15
C ASN A 61 3.41 -0.09 4.01
N ALA A 62 4.49 -0.31 3.27
CA ALA A 62 4.84 0.52 2.11
C ALA A 62 5.18 -0.34 0.90
N LEU A 63 4.79 0.12 -0.28
CA LEU A 63 5.12 -0.51 -1.56
C LEU A 63 6.00 0.44 -2.36
N ARG A 64 7.11 -0.06 -2.91
CA ARG A 64 7.91 0.68 -3.89
C ARG A 64 7.56 0.17 -5.27
N MET A 65 7.02 1.04 -6.11
CA MET A 65 6.48 0.68 -7.43
C MET A 65 7.12 1.57 -8.50
N ARG A 66 7.30 1.02 -9.71
CA ARG A 66 7.63 1.78 -10.92
C ARG A 66 6.35 2.06 -11.67
N ARG A 67 6.01 3.33 -11.91
CA ARG A 67 4.97 3.68 -12.87
C ARG A 67 5.57 3.52 -14.28
N PRO A 68 4.87 2.89 -15.23
CA PRO A 68 5.25 3.02 -16.63
C PRO A 68 5.26 4.51 -16.96
N LEU A 69 6.38 5.01 -17.48
CA LEU A 69 6.40 6.32 -18.10
C LEU A 69 5.29 6.30 -19.15
N LYS A 70 4.32 7.21 -19.06
CA LYS A 70 3.44 7.44 -20.21
C LYS A 70 4.37 8.00 -21.28
N ASP A 71 4.53 7.27 -22.38
CA ASP A 71 5.20 7.79 -23.57
C ASP A 71 4.53 9.12 -23.90
N THR A 72 5.24 10.22 -23.60
CA THR A 72 4.88 11.58 -23.99
C THR A 72 5.10 11.79 -25.47
#